data_AF-A0A257L0H8-F1
#
_entry.id   AF-A0A257L0H8-F1
#
_cell.length_a   1.000
_cell.length_b   1.000
_cell.length_c   1.000
_cell.angle_alpha   90.00
_cell.angle_beta   90.00
_cell.angle_gamma   90.00
#
_symmetry.space_group_name_H-M   'P 1'
#
loop_
_entity.id
_entity.type
_entity.pdbx_description
1 polymer ?
#
loop_
_entity_poly.entity_id
_entity_poly.type
_entity_poly.pdbx_seq_one_letter_code
_entity_poly.pdbx_strand_id
1 'polypeptide(L)' 'MAAARPNLIFIVADDLGYADLGCYGGRPARFGAVSPVLDGLAAAGQRYTQGYSNSPVCSPTRFARMTGRWQYRLRGAA' A
#
# COMPACT_ATOMS: atom_id res chain seq x y z
N MET A 1 11.01 -20.34 25.44
CA MET A 1 9.74 -20.49 24.69
C MET A 1 9.96 -19.94 23.29
N ALA A 2 9.60 -20.67 22.23
CA ALA A 2 9.65 -20.10 20.88
C ALA A 2 8.60 -18.98 20.77
N ALA A 3 8.97 -17.84 20.18
CA ALA A 3 8.04 -16.75 19.97
C ALA A 3 6.85 -17.24 19.12
N ALA A 4 5.63 -16.83 19.47
CA ALA A 4 4.44 -17.17 18.69
C ALA A 4 4.63 -16.68 17.24
N ARG A 5 4.31 -17.55 16.27
CA ARG A 5 4.42 -17.19 14.85
C ARG A 5 3.43 -16.05 14.56
N PRO A 6 3.88 -14.90 14.04
CA PRO A 6 2.98 -13.79 13.75
C PRO A 6 2.10 -14.12 12.55
N ASN A 7 0.89 -13.56 12.54
CA ASN A 7 0.04 -13.50 11.36
C ASN A 7 0.48 -12.31 10.49
N LEU A 8 0.59 -12.51 9.18
CA LEU A 8 0.91 -11.46 8.23
C LEU A 8 -0.35 -11.12 7.43
N ILE A 9 -0.85 -9.90 7.57
CA ILE A 9 -2.00 -9.39 6.82
C ILE A 9 -1.49 -8.35 5.83
N PHE A 10 -1.85 -8.51 4.56
CA PHE A 10 -1.42 -7.61 3.51
C PHE A 10 -2.63 -7.01 2.80
N ILE A 11 -2.85 -5.71 3.02
CA ILE A 11 -4.00 -4.96 2.51
C ILE A 11 -3.54 -4.11 1.33
N VAL A 12 -4.28 -4.19 0.22
CA VAL A 12 -4.00 -3.44 -1.01
C VAL A 12 -5.27 -2.74 -1.46
N ALA A 13 -5.18 -1.43 -1.69
CA ALA A 13 -6.21 -0.66 -2.39
C ALA A 13 -5.85 -0.55 -3.88
N ASP A 14 -6.87 -0.51 -4.75
CA ASP A 14 -6.70 -0.23 -6.17
C ASP A 14 -6.89 1.27 -6.42
N ASP A 15 -6.06 1.83 -7.31
CA ASP A 15 -6.10 3.24 -7.74
C ASP A 15 -6.12 4.31 -6.61
N LEU A 16 -5.64 3.97 -5.41
CA LEU A 16 -5.51 4.92 -4.31
C LEU A 16 -4.34 5.89 -4.57
N GLY A 17 -4.66 7.17 -4.74
CA GLY A 17 -3.71 8.25 -4.95
C GLY A 17 -2.88 8.55 -3.71
N TYR A 18 -1.67 9.07 -3.92
CA TYR A 18 -0.74 9.39 -2.82
C TYR A 18 -1.34 10.35 -1.80
N ALA A 19 -2.12 11.35 -2.24
CA ALA A 19 -2.70 12.38 -1.39
C ALA A 19 -4.15 12.09 -0.95
N ASP A 20 -4.64 10.86 -1.12
CA ASP A 20 -6.03 10.52 -0.80
C ASP A 20 -6.26 10.24 0.69
N LEU A 21 -5.21 9.82 1.40
CA LEU A 21 -5.28 9.55 2.85
C LEU A 21 -4.86 10.78 3.66
N GLY A 22 -5.51 10.99 4.81
CA GLY A 22 -5.23 12.11 5.70
C GLY A 22 -3.76 12.14 6.15
N CYS A 23 -3.19 10.98 6.48
CA CYS A 23 -1.78 10.84 6.83
C CYS A 23 -0.79 11.14 5.69
N TYR A 24 -1.25 11.37 4.45
CA TYR A 24 -0.43 11.84 3.32
C TYR A 24 -0.86 13.21 2.79
N GLY A 25 -1.72 13.94 3.51
CA GLY A 25 -2.16 15.28 3.15
C GLY A 25 -3.55 15.37 2.52
N GLY A 26 -4.31 14.27 2.54
CA GLY A 26 -5.72 14.26 2.15
C GLY A 26 -6.53 15.25 2.97
N ARG A 27 -7.32 16.09 2.29
CA ARG A 27 -8.09 17.15 2.92
C ARG A 27 -9.40 16.59 3.50
N PRO A 28 -9.89 17.14 4.63
CA PRO A 28 -11.22 16.83 5.11
C PRO A 28 -12.28 17.04 4.03
N ALA A 29 -13.25 16.14 3.98
CA ALA A 29 -14.41 16.23 3.13
C ALA A 29 -15.63 16.73 3.93
N ARG A 30 -16.80 16.80 3.29
CA ARG A 30 -18.06 17.17 3.97
C ARG A 30 -18.40 16.25 5.15
N PHE A 31 -17.89 15.02 5.13
CA PHE A 31 -18.08 14.01 6.17
C PHE A 31 -16.96 14.00 7.23
N GLY A 32 -16.06 15.00 7.23
CA GLY A 32 -14.98 15.12 8.21
C GLY A 32 -13.63 14.62 7.70
N ALA A 33 -12.78 14.16 8.62
CA ALA A 33 -11.44 13.67 8.29
C ALA A 33 -11.50 12.45 7.36
N VAL A 34 -10.62 12.41 6.36
CA VAL A 34 -10.48 11.26 5.47
C VAL A 34 -9.62 10.18 6.13
N SER A 35 -9.99 8.91 5.92
CA SER A 35 -9.23 7.74 6.35
C SER A 35 -8.79 7.63 7.82
N PRO A 36 -9.61 7.99 8.84
CA PRO A 36 -9.16 8.05 10.24
C PRO A 36 -8.60 6.72 10.77
N VAL A 37 -9.11 5.57 10.30
CA VAL A 37 -8.61 4.24 10.71
C VAL A 37 -7.21 3.96 10.14
N LEU A 38 -6.96 4.31 8.87
CA LEU A 38 -5.66 4.12 8.24
C LEU A 38 -4.63 5.13 8.77
N ASP A 39 -5.08 6.34 9.09
CA ASP A 39 -4.24 7.36 9.72
C ASP A 39 -3.78 6.91 11.12
N GLY A 40 -4.68 6.29 11.90
CA GLY A 40 -4.32 5.65 13.16
C GLY A 40 -3.31 4.51 13.01
N LEU A 41 -3.45 3.68 11.97
CA LEU A 41 -2.49 2.62 11.66
C LEU A 41 -1.10 3.20 11.32
N ALA A 42 -1.06 4.28 10.55
CA ALA A 42 0.18 4.97 10.21
C ALA A 42 0.84 5.62 11.44
N ALA A 43 0.05 6.17 12.38
CA ALA A 43 0.55 6.77 13.61
C ALA A 43 1.07 5.74 14.62
N ALA A 44 0.47 4.55 14.67
CA ALA A 44 0.88 3.44 15.54
C ALA A 44 2.01 2.57 14.94
N GLY A 45 2.47 2.88 13.74
CA GLY A 45 3.43 2.09 13.00
C GLY A 45 4.37 2.93 12.14
N GLN A 46 4.79 2.36 11.02
CA GLN A 46 5.69 3.04 10.07
C GLN A 46 4.94 3.49 8.83
N ARG A 47 5.20 4.73 8.41
CA ARG A 47 4.65 5.34 7.19
C ARG A 47 5.77 5.64 6.19
N TYR A 48 5.61 5.18 4.96
CA TYR A 48 6.60 5.39 3.89
C TYR A 48 6.20 6.57 3.00
N THR A 49 6.99 7.63 2.98
CA THR A 49 6.74 8.82 2.13
C THR A 49 7.31 8.69 0.72
N GLN A 50 8.03 7.61 0.43
CA GLN A 50 8.69 7.32 -0.86
C GLN A 50 8.47 5.85 -1.25
N GLY A 51 7.22 5.41 -1.25
CA GLY A 51 6.82 4.06 -1.66
C GLY A 51 6.29 4.03 -3.08
N TYR A 52 7.10 3.59 -4.04
CA TYR A 52 6.74 3.59 -5.46
C TYR A 52 6.20 2.24 -5.93
N SER A 53 5.18 2.29 -6.77
CA SER A 53 4.81 1.16 -7.62
C SER A 53 5.84 0.98 -8.73
N ASN A 54 6.18 -0.26 -9.08
CA ASN A 54 7.07 -0.59 -10.19
C ASN A 54 6.44 -0.28 -11.58
N SER A 55 5.13 -0.03 -11.62
CA SER A 55 4.37 0.25 -12.84
C SER A 55 3.14 1.10 -12.52
N PRO A 56 2.66 1.93 -13.47
CA PRO A 56 1.38 2.64 -13.32
C PRO A 56 0.14 1.77 -13.67
N VAL A 57 0.29 0.46 -13.89
CA VAL A 57 -0.81 -0.44 -14.30
C VAL A 57 -1.01 -1.57 -13.28
N CYS A 58 -2.26 -1.95 -13.03
CA CYS A 58 -2.64 -2.91 -11.99
C CYS A 58 -1.93 -4.28 -12.13
N SER A 59 -1.97 -4.90 -13.31
CA SER A 59 -1.39 -6.23 -13.58
C SER A 59 0.11 -6.30 -13.27
N PRO A 60 0.99 -5.45 -13.86
CA PRO A 60 2.43 -5.49 -13.56
C PRO A 60 2.77 -5.11 -12.12
N THR A 61 1.97 -4.26 -11.45
CA THR A 61 2.14 -3.97 -10.01
C THR A 61 1.86 -5.19 -9.14
N ARG A 62 0.73 -5.86 -9.40
CA ARG A 62 0.33 -7.08 -8.67
C ARG A 62 1.32 -8.21 -8.93
N PHE A 63 1.77 -8.36 -10.17
CA PHE A 63 2.77 -9.35 -10.55
C PHE A 63 4.09 -9.16 -9.81
N ALA A 64 4.63 -7.93 -9.78
CA ALA A 64 5.88 -7.67 -9.09
C ALA A 64 5.79 -7.85 -7.58
N ARG A 65 4.64 -7.52 -7.00
CA ARG A 65 4.33 -7.71 -5.58
C ARG A 65 4.24 -9.19 -5.18
N MET A 66 3.63 -10.05 -6.01
CA MET A 66 3.53 -11.49 -5.74
C MET A 66 4.86 -12.21 -5.92
N THR A 67 5.71 -11.75 -6.84
CA THR A 67 6.95 -12.45 -7.21
C THR A 67 8.21 -11.83 -6.60
N GLY A 68 8.14 -10.60 -6.09
CA GLY A 68 9.31 -9.83 -5.66
C GLY A 68 10.23 -9.41 -6.81
N ARG A 69 9.76 -9.43 -8.06
CA ARG A 69 10.57 -9.17 -9.26
C ARG A 69 9.91 -8.17 -10.19
N TRP A 70 10.72 -7.37 -10.87
CA TRP A 70 10.24 -6.53 -11.96
C TRP A 70 9.53 -7.34 -13.05
N GLN A 71 8.43 -6.82 -13.57
CA GLN A 71 7.57 -7.48 -14.56
C GLN A 71 8.36 -7.93 -15.80
N TYR A 72 9.32 -7.14 -16.28
CA TYR A 72 10.13 -7.48 -17.45
C TYR A 72 11.16 -8.60 -17.22
N ARG A 73 11.30 -9.14 -15.99
CA ARG A 73 12.23 -10.23 -15.68
C ARG A 73 11.60 -11.62 -15.67
N LEU A 74 10.28 -11.71 -15.85
CA LEU A 74 9.53 -12.97 -15.84
C LEU A 74 8.60 -13.04 -17.05
N ARG A 75 8.42 -14.25 -17.59
CA ARG A 75 7.49 -14.49 -18.69
C ARG A 75 6.05 -14.42 -18.17
N GLY A 76 5.13 -13.86 -18.95
CA GLY A 76 3.70 -13.76 -18.62
C GLY A 76 3.31 -12.55 -17.76
N ALA A 77 4.21 -11.58 -17.59
CA ALA A 77 3.98 -10.37 -16.79
C ALA A 77 3.57 -9.13 -17.62
N ALA A 78 3.47 -9.29 -18.95
CA ALA A 78 3.09 -8.27 -19.92
C ALA A 78 1.73 -8.62 -20.52
#